data_AF-A0A497HXH0-F1
#
_entry.id   AF-A0A497HXH0-F1
#
_cell.length_a   1.000
_cell.length_b   1.000
_cell.length_c   1.000
_cell.angle_alpha   90.00
_cell.angle_beta   90.00
_cell.angle_gamma   90.00
#
_symmetry.space_group_name_H-M   'P 1'
#
loop_
_entity.id
_entity.type
_entity.pdbx_description
1 polymer ?
#
loop_
_entity_poly.entity_id
_entity_poly.type
_entity_poly.pdbx_seq_one_letter_code
_entity_poly.pdbx_strand_id
1 'polypeptide(L)'
;EIKDFKIVDRYIVLSNSYLGNHFEILLIPKKWEFEILEAWIPNTFWTMGAEKINITSEYETYFGRKTYAIKQGGGYYAIRLGVLERLKELKRQACSLVFREVTPDYFLPVGVWECRENVRNAEMNFFDTMKDALEYIKSKLSTDFDLWKEKSVILNQKTLESFF
;
A
#
# COMPACT_ATOMS: atom_id res chain seq x y z
N GLU A 1 -2.15 -8.01 -19.21
CA GLU A 1 -2.47 -6.58 -19.45
C GLU A 1 -1.48 -5.66 -18.75
N ILE A 2 -1.57 -5.37 -17.44
CA ILE A 2 -0.63 -4.41 -16.80
C ILE A 2 0.84 -4.80 -16.97
N LYS A 3 1.13 -6.09 -16.91
CA LYS A 3 2.49 -6.63 -17.09
C LYS A 3 3.12 -6.35 -18.46
N ASP A 4 2.27 -6.08 -19.46
CA ASP A 4 2.67 -5.83 -20.85
C ASP A 4 2.92 -4.34 -21.10
N PHE A 5 2.62 -3.47 -20.13
CA PHE A 5 2.87 -2.03 -20.22
C PHE A 5 4.32 -1.68 -19.87
N LYS A 6 4.74 -0.49 -20.34
CA LYS A 6 6.04 0.09 -19.97
C LYS A 6 6.07 0.41 -18.48
N ILE A 7 7.23 0.26 -17.86
CA ILE A 7 7.43 0.61 -16.45
C ILE A 7 7.29 2.14 -16.27
N VAL A 8 6.76 2.59 -15.13
CA VAL A 8 6.79 4.02 -14.75
C VAL A 8 8.23 4.54 -14.72
N ASP A 9 8.42 5.78 -15.17
CA ASP A 9 9.73 6.43 -15.26
C ASP A 9 10.17 7.11 -13.95
N ARG A 10 9.22 7.34 -13.04
CA ARG A 10 9.42 8.04 -11.77
C ARG A 10 8.70 7.34 -10.63
N TYR A 11 9.06 7.70 -9.40
CA TYR A 11 8.32 7.30 -8.22
C TYR A 11 7.03 8.12 -8.15
N ILE A 12 5.90 7.45 -7.93
CA ILE A 12 4.60 8.11 -7.83
C ILE A 12 4.01 7.73 -6.48
N VAL A 13 3.58 8.72 -5.69
CA VAL A 13 2.83 8.48 -4.46
C VAL A 13 1.37 8.85 -4.70
N LEU A 14 0.47 7.90 -4.47
CA LEU A 14 -0.97 8.16 -4.44
C LEU A 14 -1.40 8.32 -2.99
N SER A 15 -1.87 9.50 -2.62
CA SER A 15 -2.28 9.83 -1.25
C SER A 15 -3.79 10.00 -1.17
N ASN A 16 -4.43 9.38 -0.18
CA ASN A 16 -5.83 9.67 0.13
C ASN A 16 -6.18 9.37 1.59
N SER A 17 -7.17 10.09 2.13
CA SER A 17 -7.71 9.88 3.46
C SER A 17 -9.22 9.95 3.42
N TYR A 18 -9.90 8.91 3.90
CA TYR A 18 -11.35 8.88 3.91
C TYR A 18 -11.89 7.98 5.03
N LEU A 19 -12.90 8.47 5.73
CA LEU A 19 -13.61 7.78 6.83
C LEU A 19 -12.71 7.12 7.87
N GLY A 20 -11.54 7.70 8.16
CA GLY A 20 -10.61 7.16 9.14
C GLY A 20 -9.64 6.09 8.58
N ASN A 21 -9.67 5.83 7.27
CA ASN A 21 -8.58 5.16 6.56
C ASN A 21 -7.68 6.19 5.89
N HIS A 22 -6.37 6.10 6.15
CA HIS A 22 -5.36 6.87 5.45
C HIS A 22 -4.51 5.93 4.59
N PHE A 23 -4.34 6.27 3.32
CA PHE A 23 -3.63 5.49 2.33
C PHE A 23 -2.50 6.31 1.71
N GLU A 24 -1.31 5.73 1.71
CA GLU A 24 -0.17 6.20 0.94
C GLU A 24 0.32 5.04 0.07
N ILE A 25 0.25 5.19 -1.25
CA ILE A 25 0.58 4.13 -2.20
C ILE A 25 1.79 4.57 -3.01
N LEU A 26 2.92 3.91 -2.79
CA LEU A 26 4.14 4.13 -3.54
C LEU A 26 4.21 3.22 -4.76
N LEU A 27 4.18 3.81 -5.95
CA LEU A 27 4.50 3.15 -7.21
C LEU A 27 5.98 3.34 -7.52
N ILE A 28 6.70 2.22 -7.55
CA ILE A 28 8.14 2.13 -7.76
C ILE A 28 8.41 1.75 -9.23
N PRO A 29 9.40 2.39 -9.90
CA PRO A 29 9.91 2.05 -11.25
C PRO A 29 10.48 0.63 -11.41
N LYS A 30 9.67 -0.40 -11.17
CA LYS A 30 10.03 -1.82 -11.27
C LYS A 30 8.88 -2.63 -11.89
N LYS A 31 9.15 -3.90 -12.19
CA LYS A 31 8.12 -4.86 -12.62
C LYS A 31 7.05 -5.03 -11.54
N TRP A 32 5.87 -5.49 -11.93
CA TRP A 32 4.76 -5.69 -11.01
C TRP A 32 5.15 -6.58 -9.83
N GLU A 33 4.99 -6.03 -8.65
CA GLU A 33 5.01 -6.65 -7.34
C GLU A 33 4.03 -5.84 -6.51
N PHE A 34 3.40 -6.45 -5.51
CA PHE A 34 2.44 -5.73 -4.69
C PHE A 34 2.62 -6.11 -3.23
N GLU A 35 2.87 -5.13 -2.41
CA GLU A 35 2.87 -5.25 -0.96
C GLU A 35 1.87 -4.29 -0.37
N ILE A 36 1.19 -4.74 0.68
CA ILE A 36 0.35 -3.91 1.51
C ILE A 36 0.72 -4.12 2.97
N LEU A 37 0.95 -2.99 3.64
CA LEU A 37 1.14 -2.88 5.07
C LEU A 37 -0.10 -2.21 5.65
N GLU A 38 -0.71 -2.85 6.65
CA GLU A 38 -1.85 -2.28 7.38
C GLU A 38 -1.49 -2.11 8.85
N ALA A 39 -1.48 -0.86 9.33
CA ALA A 39 -1.36 -0.52 10.73
C ALA A 39 -2.73 -0.30 11.35
N TRP A 40 -2.99 -1.03 12.44
CA TRP A 40 -4.13 -0.81 13.30
C TRP A 40 -3.69 0.01 14.52
N ILE A 41 -4.11 1.27 14.57
CA ILE A 41 -3.80 2.17 15.67
C ILE A 41 -4.55 1.69 16.93
N PRO A 42 -3.92 1.69 18.12
CA PRO A 42 -4.59 1.30 19.37
C PRO A 42 -5.77 2.22 19.72
N ASN A 43 -6.74 1.70 20.48
CA ASN A 43 -8.04 2.34 20.79
C ASN A 43 -9.04 2.44 19.62
N THR A 44 -8.87 1.67 18.54
CA THR A 44 -9.95 1.45 17.56
C THR A 44 -10.97 0.45 18.11
N PHE A 45 -12.18 0.43 17.53
CA PHE A 45 -13.23 -0.55 17.88
C PHE A 45 -12.74 -2.01 17.79
N TRP A 46 -11.75 -2.29 16.93
CA TRP A 46 -11.16 -3.62 16.71
C TRP A 46 -9.87 -3.87 17.51
N THR A 47 -9.33 -2.83 18.18
CA THR A 47 -8.11 -2.91 19.02
C THR A 47 -8.37 -2.51 20.47
N MET A 48 -9.61 -2.61 20.95
CA MET A 48 -9.95 -2.35 22.35
C MET A 48 -9.09 -3.23 23.27
N GLY A 49 -8.17 -2.60 24.01
CA GLY A 49 -7.22 -3.27 24.92
C GLY A 49 -5.82 -3.54 24.35
N ALA A 50 -5.51 -3.16 23.10
CA ALA A 50 -4.15 -3.24 22.58
C ALA A 50 -3.34 -2.01 22.98
N GLU A 51 -2.20 -2.20 23.66
CA GLU A 51 -1.28 -1.11 24.03
C GLU A 51 -0.32 -0.73 22.88
N LYS A 52 -0.23 -1.54 21.83
CA LYS A 52 0.76 -1.40 20.75
C LYS A 52 0.10 -1.44 19.37
N ILE A 53 0.63 -0.64 18.45
CA ILE A 53 0.26 -0.64 17.02
C ILE A 53 0.59 -2.01 16.44
N ASN A 54 -0.39 -2.64 15.79
CA ASN A 54 -0.19 -3.91 15.09
C ASN A 54 -0.09 -3.66 13.58
N ILE A 55 1.09 -3.92 12.99
CA ILE A 55 1.32 -3.82 11.56
C ILE A 55 1.32 -5.22 10.96
N THR A 56 0.44 -5.43 9.98
CA THR A 56 0.41 -6.66 9.18
C THR A 56 0.95 -6.37 7.78
N SER A 57 1.77 -7.28 7.26
CA SER A 57 2.26 -7.24 5.88
C SER A 57 1.71 -8.42 5.08
N GLU A 58 1.27 -8.14 3.86
CA GLU A 58 1.02 -9.13 2.82
C GLU A 58 1.67 -8.73 1.50
N TYR A 59 2.41 -9.66 0.91
CA TYR A 59 3.23 -9.45 -0.28
C TYR A 59 2.91 -10.47 -1.38
N GLU A 60 2.89 -10.02 -2.62
CA GLU A 60 2.89 -10.84 -3.83
C GLU A 60 4.03 -10.50 -4.78
N THR A 61 4.61 -11.54 -5.34
CA THR A 61 5.64 -11.43 -6.37
C THR A 61 5.01 -11.14 -7.73
N TYR A 62 5.86 -10.93 -8.73
CA TYR A 62 5.45 -10.82 -10.13
C TYR A 62 4.54 -11.97 -10.60
N PHE A 63 4.71 -13.19 -10.10
CA PHE A 63 3.89 -14.34 -10.52
C PHE A 63 2.52 -14.37 -9.84
N GLY A 64 2.22 -13.43 -8.94
CA GLY A 64 1.02 -13.40 -8.13
C GLY A 64 1.10 -14.41 -6.98
N ARG A 65 -0.04 -14.62 -6.30
CA ARG A 65 -0.12 -15.53 -5.15
C ARG A 65 -0.81 -16.83 -5.53
N LYS A 66 -0.29 -17.93 -4.98
CA LYS A 66 -0.90 -19.26 -5.05
C LYS A 66 -1.81 -19.55 -3.85
N THR A 67 -1.71 -18.75 -2.80
CA THR A 67 -2.46 -18.88 -1.55
C THR A 67 -3.31 -17.63 -1.30
N TYR A 68 -4.47 -17.82 -0.68
CA TYR A 68 -5.37 -16.72 -0.34
C TYR A 68 -4.71 -15.75 0.66
N ALA A 69 -5.04 -14.46 0.56
CA ALA A 69 -4.60 -13.43 1.49
C ALA A 69 -5.32 -13.55 2.84
N ILE A 70 -4.88 -14.48 3.68
CA ILE A 70 -5.59 -14.86 4.92
C ILE A 70 -5.57 -13.75 5.98
N LYS A 71 -4.56 -12.87 5.99
CA LYS A 71 -4.40 -11.87 7.08
C LYS A 71 -5.25 -10.63 6.86
N GLN A 72 -5.53 -10.25 5.62
CA GLN A 72 -6.22 -9.00 5.23
C GLN A 72 -7.48 -9.25 4.40
N GLY A 73 -7.68 -10.48 3.91
CA GLY A 73 -8.92 -10.94 3.30
C GLY A 73 -9.40 -10.07 2.13
N GLY A 74 -10.64 -9.60 2.18
CA GLY A 74 -11.27 -8.82 1.11
C GLY A 74 -10.64 -7.44 0.87
N GLY A 75 -10.04 -6.81 1.89
CA GLY A 75 -9.39 -5.50 1.77
C GLY A 75 -8.19 -5.53 0.83
N TYR A 76 -7.35 -6.56 0.95
CA TYR A 76 -6.21 -6.82 0.06
C TYR A 76 -6.63 -6.79 -1.42
N TYR A 77 -7.67 -7.56 -1.77
CA TYR A 77 -8.09 -7.68 -3.17
C TYR A 77 -8.71 -6.38 -3.71
N ALA A 78 -9.42 -5.60 -2.89
CA ALA A 78 -9.92 -4.29 -3.32
C ALA A 78 -8.81 -3.29 -3.58
N ILE A 79 -7.87 -3.15 -2.64
CA ILE A 79 -6.78 -2.20 -2.75
C ILE A 79 -5.92 -2.56 -3.96
N ARG A 80 -5.59 -3.84 -4.11
CA ARG A 80 -4.90 -4.37 -5.28
C ARG A 80 -5.63 -4.06 -6.58
N LEU A 81 -6.95 -4.24 -6.62
CA LEU A 81 -7.76 -3.92 -7.78
C LEU A 81 -7.73 -2.42 -8.09
N GLY A 82 -7.86 -1.56 -7.07
CA GLY A 82 -7.75 -0.11 -7.22
C GLY A 82 -6.40 0.33 -7.78
N VAL A 83 -5.29 -0.25 -7.29
CA VAL A 83 -3.94 0.01 -7.81
C VAL A 83 -3.81 -0.42 -9.27
N LEU A 84 -4.34 -1.60 -9.61
CA LEU A 84 -4.32 -2.09 -11.00
C LEU A 84 -5.14 -1.19 -11.94
N GLU A 85 -6.27 -0.65 -11.48
CA GLU A 85 -7.06 0.32 -12.24
C GLU A 85 -6.25 1.60 -12.50
N ARG A 86 -5.56 2.14 -11.49
CA ARG A 86 -4.69 3.31 -11.66
C ARG A 86 -3.53 3.06 -12.63
N LEU A 87 -2.88 1.91 -12.53
CA LEU A 87 -1.83 1.52 -13.49
C LEU A 87 -2.38 1.34 -14.91
N LYS A 88 -3.63 0.86 -15.03
CA LYS A 88 -4.31 0.75 -16.32
C LYS A 88 -4.57 2.11 -16.94
N GLU A 89 -5.06 3.08 -16.16
CA GLU A 89 -5.28 4.47 -16.58
C GLU A 89 -3.97 5.11 -17.07
N LEU A 90 -2.89 4.91 -16.33
CA LEU A 90 -1.56 5.39 -16.70
C LEU A 90 -0.96 4.66 -17.92
N LYS A 91 -1.50 3.49 -18.28
CA LYS A 91 -0.90 2.56 -19.25
C LYS A 91 0.56 2.28 -18.90
N ARG A 92 0.81 1.98 -17.62
CA ARG A 92 2.14 1.71 -17.07
C ARG A 92 2.12 0.51 -16.12
N GLN A 93 3.30 -0.04 -15.88
CA GLN A 93 3.56 -1.04 -14.85
C GLN A 93 4.43 -0.43 -13.74
N ALA A 94 4.19 -0.83 -12.49
CA ALA A 94 5.03 -0.48 -11.36
C ALA A 94 4.99 -1.60 -10.32
N CYS A 95 6.00 -1.63 -9.45
CA CYS A 95 5.91 -2.31 -8.16
C CYS A 95 5.13 -1.38 -7.21
N SER A 96 4.19 -1.90 -6.45
CA SER A 96 3.31 -1.12 -5.58
C SER A 96 3.53 -1.48 -4.12
N LEU A 97 3.80 -0.48 -3.29
CA LEU A 97 3.88 -0.60 -1.84
C LEU A 97 2.81 0.28 -1.21
N VAL A 98 1.83 -0.33 -0.55
CA VAL A 98 0.71 0.36 0.10
C VAL A 98 0.96 0.45 1.59
N PHE A 99 0.84 1.66 2.14
CA PHE A 99 0.73 1.92 3.56
C PHE A 99 -0.73 2.30 3.86
N ARG A 100 -1.36 1.57 4.77
CA ARG A 100 -2.72 1.86 5.22
C ARG A 100 -2.73 2.03 6.73
N GLU A 101 -3.12 3.21 7.19
CA GLU A 101 -3.43 3.46 8.60
C GLU A 101 -4.93 3.43 8.82
N VAL A 102 -5.37 2.55 9.71
CA VAL A 102 -6.77 2.52 10.18
C VAL A 102 -6.81 3.22 11.53
N THR A 103 -7.41 4.40 11.53
CA THR A 103 -7.56 5.26 12.72
C THR A 103 -8.78 4.84 13.56
N PRO A 104 -8.82 5.21 14.86
CA PRO A 104 -9.98 4.95 15.73
C PRO A 104 -11.31 5.50 15.22
N ASP A 105 -11.27 6.52 14.35
CA ASP A 105 -12.45 7.14 13.75
C ASP A 105 -13.11 6.24 12.68
N TYR A 106 -12.55 5.08 12.36
CA TYR A 106 -13.18 4.08 11.50
C TYR A 106 -14.26 3.30 12.28
N PHE A 107 -15.42 3.92 12.48
CA PHE A 107 -16.54 3.35 13.24
C PHE A 107 -17.62 2.65 12.39
N LEU A 108 -17.56 2.78 11.06
CA LEU A 108 -18.52 2.17 10.12
C LEU A 108 -17.78 1.33 9.08
N PRO A 109 -17.93 -0.01 9.06
CA PRO A 109 -17.41 -0.83 7.98
C PRO A 109 -18.26 -0.62 6.73
N VAL A 110 -17.88 0.36 5.90
CA VAL A 110 -18.61 0.73 4.67
C VAL A 110 -18.40 -0.28 3.52
N GLY A 111 -17.64 -1.34 3.79
CA GLY A 111 -17.36 -2.42 2.86
C GLY A 111 -16.16 -2.15 1.97
N VAL A 112 -15.86 -3.15 1.14
CA VAL A 112 -14.66 -3.26 0.32
C VAL A 112 -14.63 -2.24 -0.85
N TRP A 113 -15.79 -1.64 -1.16
CA TRP A 113 -15.94 -0.62 -2.21
C TRP A 113 -15.23 0.69 -1.88
N GLU A 114 -15.19 1.09 -0.60
CA GLU A 114 -14.54 2.32 -0.14
C GLU A 114 -13.04 2.34 -0.46
N CYS A 115 -12.37 1.19 -0.28
CA CYS A 115 -10.94 1.05 -0.56
C CYS A 115 -10.61 1.30 -2.04
N ARG A 116 -11.49 0.88 -2.97
CA ARG A 116 -11.30 1.12 -4.40
C ARG A 116 -11.46 2.59 -4.75
N GLU A 117 -12.50 3.21 -4.21
CA GLU A 117 -12.80 4.62 -4.49
C GLU A 117 -11.73 5.55 -3.90
N ASN A 118 -11.14 5.15 -2.77
CA ASN A 118 -10.00 5.85 -2.19
C ASN A 118 -8.78 5.84 -3.10
N VAL A 119 -8.44 4.69 -3.68
CA VAL A 119 -7.29 4.59 -4.59
C VAL A 119 -7.54 5.36 -5.90
N ARG A 120 -8.79 5.39 -6.39
CA ARG A 120 -9.17 6.14 -7.61
C ARG A 120 -9.08 7.64 -7.44
N ASN A 121 -9.52 8.16 -6.30
CA ASN A 121 -9.52 9.59 -6.00
C ASN A 121 -8.21 10.10 -5.37
N ALA A 122 -7.23 9.21 -5.17
CA ALA A 122 -5.95 9.57 -4.57
C ALA A 122 -5.17 10.57 -5.43
N GLU A 123 -4.63 11.62 -4.79
CA GLU A 123 -3.80 12.63 -5.45
C GLU A 123 -2.46 12.02 -5.86
N MET A 124 -2.00 12.31 -7.09
CA MET A 124 -0.72 11.80 -7.59
C MET A 124 0.40 12.81 -7.36
N ASN A 125 1.40 12.41 -6.59
CA ASN A 125 2.62 13.18 -6.35
C ASN A 125 3.81 12.46 -7.02
N PHE A 126 4.63 13.19 -7.77
CA PHE A 126 5.75 12.63 -8.54
C PHE A 126 7.08 12.96 -7.88
N PHE A 127 7.98 11.97 -7.83
CA PHE A 127 9.29 12.09 -7.21
C PHE A 127 10.38 11.44 -8.09
N ASP A 128 11.55 12.05 -8.10
CA ASP A 128 12.68 11.55 -8.89
C ASP A 128 13.47 10.47 -8.13
N THR A 129 13.44 10.45 -6.80
CA THR A 129 14.12 9.45 -5.98
C THR A 129 13.18 8.74 -5.01
N MET A 130 13.54 7.48 -4.67
CA MET A 130 12.83 6.72 -3.64
C MET A 130 12.89 7.42 -2.29
N LYS A 131 14.00 8.10 -1.99
CA LYS A 131 14.20 8.79 -0.72
C LYS A 131 13.18 9.91 -0.55
N ASP A 132 13.02 10.76 -1.57
CA ASP A 132 12.10 11.90 -1.51
C ASP A 132 10.64 11.43 -1.39
N ALA A 133 10.29 10.36 -2.12
CA ALA A 133 8.97 9.75 -2.03
C ALA A 133 8.69 9.18 -0.62
N LEU A 134 9.68 8.53 -0.01
CA LEU A 134 9.56 7.99 1.36
C LEU A 134 9.53 9.10 2.42
N GLU A 135 10.29 10.18 2.25
CA GLU A 135 10.23 11.34 3.14
C GLU A 135 8.86 12.00 3.08
N TYR A 136 8.28 12.12 1.88
CA TYR A 136 6.90 12.58 1.71
C TYR A 136 5.90 11.67 2.44
N ILE A 137 5.94 10.36 2.21
CA ILE A 137 5.05 9.40 2.88
C ILE A 137 5.22 9.47 4.40
N LYS A 138 6.46 9.51 4.90
CA LYS A 138 6.76 9.63 6.34
C LYS A 138 6.15 10.90 6.96
N SER A 139 6.04 11.98 6.19
CA SER A 139 5.40 13.22 6.67
C SER A 139 3.87 13.13 6.79
N LYS A 140 3.26 12.12 6.17
CA LYS A 140 1.80 11.90 6.14
C LYS A 140 1.34 10.84 7.13
N LEU A 141 2.16 9.83 7.37
CA LEU A 141 1.88 8.76 8.32
C LEU A 141 1.94 9.25 9.77
N SER A 142 1.00 8.79 10.58
CA SER A 142 0.96 9.05 12.03
C SER A 142 1.79 8.05 12.84
N THR A 143 1.96 6.84 12.31
CA THR A 143 2.74 5.74 12.90
C THR A 143 4.21 5.89 12.55
N ASP A 144 5.09 5.55 13.50
CA ASP A 144 6.54 5.57 13.30
C ASP A 144 6.96 4.74 12.07
N PHE A 145 7.60 5.41 11.10
CA PHE A 145 8.07 4.83 9.84
C PHE A 145 8.96 3.60 10.04
N ASP A 146 9.75 3.55 11.12
CA ASP A 146 10.66 2.44 11.37
C ASP A 146 9.90 1.12 11.62
N LEU A 147 8.70 1.17 12.21
CA LEU A 147 7.85 -0.01 12.40
C LEU A 147 7.36 -0.58 11.06
N TRP A 148 7.02 0.28 10.10
CA TRP A 148 6.64 -0.13 8.75
C TRP A 148 7.81 -0.76 8.02
N LYS A 149 8.97 -0.13 8.11
CA LYS A 149 10.20 -0.61 7.48
C LYS A 149 10.60 -1.99 8.02
N GLU A 150 10.45 -2.25 9.31
CA GLU A 150 10.71 -3.58 9.88
C GLU A 150 9.83 -4.67 9.27
N LYS A 151 8.57 -4.36 8.96
CA LYS A 151 7.59 -5.32 8.42
C LYS A 151 7.60 -5.43 6.90
N SER A 152 8.13 -4.43 6.19
CA SER A 152 8.10 -4.41 4.73
C SER A 152 9.07 -5.41 4.11
N VAL A 153 8.61 -6.16 3.12
CA VAL A 153 9.43 -7.00 2.25
C VAL A 153 10.13 -6.13 1.21
N ILE A 154 9.40 -5.23 0.55
CA ILE A 154 9.93 -4.41 -0.55
C ILE A 154 11.00 -3.43 -0.06
N LEU A 155 10.80 -2.78 1.09
CA LEU A 155 11.78 -1.83 1.63
C LEU A 155 13.05 -2.50 2.15
N ASN A 156 12.96 -3.77 2.58
CA ASN A 156 14.10 -4.55 3.04
C ASN A 156 14.78 -5.34 1.93
N GLN A 157 14.23 -5.33 0.72
CA GLN A 157 14.79 -6.03 -0.42
C GLN A 157 16.05 -5.32 -0.92
N LYS A 158 17.21 -5.97 -0.72
CA LYS A 158 18.53 -5.40 -1.05
C LYS A 158 18.98 -5.61 -2.50
N THR A 159 18.43 -6.59 -3.24
CA THR A 159 18.86 -6.90 -4.61
C THR A 159 17.74 -7.45 -5.52
N LEU A 160 17.93 -7.33 -6.84
CA LEU A 160 17.09 -7.91 -7.90
C LEU A 160 17.22 -9.44 -8.00
N GLU A 161 18.33 -10.01 -7.51
CA GLU A 161 18.67 -11.43 -7.61
C GLU A 161 18.04 -12.28 -6.50
N SER A 162 17.49 -11.68 -5.44
CA SER A 162 16.93 -12.44 -4.31
C SER A 162 15.58 -13.11 -4.61
N PHE A 163 15.19 -13.21 -5.89
CA PHE A 163 13.87 -13.67 -6.34
C PHE A 163 13.88 -14.67 -7.51
N PHE A 164 15.03 -14.96 -8.13
CA PHE A 164 15.14 -16.08 -9.07
C PHE A 164 15.46 -17.38 -8.33
#